data_AF-A0AB34QI47-F1
#
_entry.id   AF-A0AB34QI47-F1
#
_cell.length_a   1.000
_cell.length_b   1.000
_cell.length_c   1.000
_cell.angle_alpha   90.00
_cell.angle_beta   90.00
_cell.angle_gamma   90.00
#
_symmetry.space_group_name_H-M   'P 1'
#
loop_
_entity.id
_entity.type
_entity.pdbx_description
1 polymer ?
#
loop_
_entity_poly.entity_id
_entity_poly.type
_entity_poly.pdbx_seq_one_letter_code
_entity_poly.pdbx_strand_id
1 'polypeptide(L)'
;MLIALFEFLIFLLALPALIVFLLFAWAVDVADYFGFWLIPGVFGLAMGVNLSMVAPSDPDVPFESLMQVIAGSHIAGFETPSVLFVVGIISLLVPPACSLFKRLSPVKR
;
A
#
# COMPACT_ATOMS: atom_id res chain seq x y z
N MET A 1 29.02 -17.89 34.64
CA MET A 1 29.45 -17.44 33.30
C MET A 1 28.77 -18.22 32.18
N LEU A 2 28.81 -19.55 32.16
CA LEU A 2 28.22 -20.35 31.07
C LEU A 2 26.69 -20.17 30.92
N ILE A 3 25.97 -20.07 32.04
CA ILE A 3 24.52 -19.84 32.08
C ILE A 3 24.16 -18.46 31.49
N ALA A 4 24.88 -17.41 31.88
CA ALA A 4 24.66 -16.06 31.35
C ALA A 4 24.96 -15.97 29.84
N LEU A 5 25.96 -16.72 29.35
CA LEU A 5 26.27 -16.80 27.92
C LEU A 5 25.16 -17.51 27.15
N PHE A 6 24.58 -18.55 27.73
CA PHE A 6 23.44 -19.28 27.15
C PHE A 6 22.17 -18.42 27.10
N GLU A 7 21.85 -17.69 28.16
CA GLU A 7 20.73 -16.73 28.18
C GLU A 7 20.91 -15.62 27.14
N PHE A 8 22.13 -15.08 26.99
CA PHE A 8 22.43 -14.09 25.98
C PHE A 8 22.24 -14.65 24.56
N LEU A 9 22.64 -15.89 24.31
CA LEU A 9 22.44 -16.55 23.01
C LEU A 9 20.96 -16.77 22.69
N ILE A 10 20.16 -17.16 23.69
CA ILE A 10 18.70 -17.29 23.56
C ILE A 10 18.08 -15.92 23.26
N PHE A 11 18.48 -14.87 23.98
CA PHE A 11 17.98 -13.52 23.76
C PHE A 11 18.31 -13.01 22.35
N LEU A 12 19.53 -13.25 21.89
CA LEU A 12 19.98 -12.89 20.54
C LEU A 12 19.15 -13.61 19.45
N LEU A 13 18.71 -14.84 19.70
CA LEU A 13 17.88 -15.60 18.76
C LEU A 13 16.39 -15.24 18.87
N ALA A 14 15.91 -14.94 20.08
CA ALA A 14 14.53 -14.58 20.37
C ALA A 14 14.18 -13.19 19.83
N LEU A 15 15.13 -12.26 19.81
CA LEU A 15 14.90 -10.88 19.37
C LEU A 15 14.52 -10.79 17.87
N PRO A 16 15.22 -11.45 16.93
CA PRO A 16 14.77 -11.56 15.53
C PRO A 16 13.38 -12.18 15.41
N ALA A 17 13.10 -13.25 16.16
CA ALA A 17 11.80 -13.90 16.12
C ALA A 17 10.67 -12.98 16.61
N LEU A 18 10.92 -12.20 17.68
CA LEU A 18 10.01 -11.18 18.18
C LEU A 18 9.76 -10.10 17.11
N ILE A 19 10.80 -9.64 16.42
CA ILE A 19 10.66 -8.64 15.35
C ILE A 19 9.78 -9.18 14.22
N VAL A 20 10.02 -10.40 13.76
CA VAL A 20 9.20 -11.03 12.71
C VAL A 20 7.75 -11.19 13.17
N PHE A 21 7.53 -11.60 14.42
CA PHE A 21 6.20 -11.71 15.00
C PHE A 21 5.48 -10.36 15.03
N LEU A 22 6.14 -9.29 15.47
CA LEU A 22 5.56 -7.94 15.51
C LEU A 22 5.24 -7.42 14.11
N LEU A 23 6.10 -7.68 13.11
CA LEU A 23 5.83 -7.32 11.72
C LEU A 23 4.61 -8.06 11.17
N PHE A 24 4.48 -9.35 11.50
CA PHE A 24 3.32 -10.14 11.08
C PHE A 24 2.04 -9.65 11.76
N ALA A 25 2.06 -9.41 13.07
CA ALA A 25 0.93 -8.86 13.81
C ALA A 25 0.48 -7.52 13.22
N TRP A 26 1.44 -6.63 12.93
CA TRP A 26 1.15 -5.36 12.28
C TRP A 26 0.53 -5.53 10.88
N ALA A 27 1.06 -6.46 10.07
CA ALA A 27 0.51 -6.72 8.73
C ALA A 27 -0.93 -7.25 8.80
N VAL A 28 -1.23 -8.10 9.78
CA VAL A 28 -2.59 -8.61 10.05
C VAL A 28 -3.52 -7.47 10.48
N ASP A 29 -3.10 -6.63 11.43
CA ASP A 29 -3.89 -5.48 11.89
C ASP A 29 -4.21 -4.51 10.74
N VAL A 30 -3.24 -4.25 9.86
CA VAL A 30 -3.42 -3.42 8.66
C VAL A 30 -4.40 -4.09 7.68
N ALA A 31 -4.25 -5.40 7.44
CA ALA A 31 -5.15 -6.14 6.56
C ALA A 31 -6.59 -6.15 7.09
N ASP A 32 -6.78 -6.34 8.40
CA ASP A 32 -8.10 -6.35 9.04
C ASP A 32 -8.73 -4.95 9.04
N TYR A 33 -7.94 -3.89 9.24
CA TYR A 33 -8.43 -2.52 9.25
C TYR A 33 -8.87 -2.03 7.87
N PHE A 34 -8.03 -2.24 6.84
CA PHE A 34 -8.30 -1.75 5.49
C PHE A 34 -9.16 -2.74 4.67
N GLY A 35 -9.10 -4.03 4.99
CA GLY A 35 -9.84 -5.08 4.28
C GLY A 35 -9.64 -5.03 2.77
N PHE A 36 -10.74 -5.13 2.03
CA PHE A 36 -10.73 -5.08 0.56
C PHE A 36 -10.20 -3.76 -0.02
N TRP A 37 -10.27 -2.66 0.73
CA TRP A 37 -9.82 -1.34 0.26
C TRP A 37 -8.29 -1.20 0.18
N LEU A 38 -7.56 -2.10 0.84
CA LEU A 38 -6.10 -2.13 0.77
C LEU A 38 -5.60 -2.38 -0.66
N ILE A 39 -6.25 -3.29 -1.39
CA ILE A 39 -5.83 -3.71 -2.74
C ILE A 39 -5.90 -2.55 -3.75
N PRO A 40 -7.06 -1.90 -3.99
CA PRO A 40 -7.13 -0.76 -4.90
C PRO A 40 -6.33 0.44 -4.37
N GLY A 41 -6.19 0.58 -3.04
CA GLY A 41 -5.36 1.58 -2.39
C GLY A 41 -3.88 1.48 -2.79
N VAL A 42 -3.27 0.35 -2.46
CA VAL A 42 -1.85 0.07 -2.71
C VAL A 42 -1.58 -0.02 -4.21
N PHE A 43 -2.42 -0.72 -4.97
CA PHE A 43 -2.27 -0.84 -6.41
C PHE A 43 -2.34 0.52 -7.11
N GLY A 44 -3.36 1.33 -6.79
CA GLY A 44 -3.54 2.65 -7.39
C GLY A 44 -2.38 3.59 -7.11
N LEU A 45 -1.89 3.63 -5.86
CA LEU A 45 -0.72 4.42 -5.50
C LEU A 45 0.56 3.91 -6.18
N ALA A 46 0.84 2.61 -6.09
CA ALA A 46 2.06 2.04 -6.64
C ALA A 46 2.10 2.20 -8.17
N MET A 47 1.02 1.85 -8.88
CA MET A 47 0.96 1.99 -10.33
C MET A 47 0.91 3.46 -10.76
N GLY A 48 0.16 4.32 -10.06
CA GLY A 48 0.15 5.75 -10.34
C GLY A 48 1.54 6.37 -10.26
N VAL A 49 2.29 6.07 -9.19
CA VAL A 49 3.68 6.54 -9.02
C VAL A 49 4.59 5.96 -10.11
N ASN A 50 4.55 4.65 -10.34
CA ASN A 50 5.42 4.03 -11.34
C ASN A 50 5.16 4.57 -12.74
N LEU A 51 3.89 4.72 -13.14
CA LEU A 51 3.53 5.25 -14.46
C LEU A 51 3.87 6.73 -14.60
N SER A 52 3.81 7.52 -13.52
CA SER A 52 4.24 8.93 -13.55
C SER A 52 5.74 9.13 -13.79
N MET A 53 6.54 8.10 -13.53
CA MET A 53 8.00 8.12 -13.73
C MET A 53 8.41 7.61 -15.11
N VAL A 54 7.47 7.08 -15.91
CA VAL A 54 7.76 6.58 -17.25
C VAL A 54 7.96 7.77 -18.19
N ALA A 55 9.11 7.81 -18.87
CA ALA A 55 9.40 8.83 -19.86
C ALA A 55 8.43 8.72 -21.05
N PRO A 56 7.99 9.85 -21.64
CA PRO A 56 7.16 9.84 -22.82
C PRO A 56 7.87 9.10 -23.97
N SER A 57 7.17 8.16 -24.60
CA SER A 57 7.68 7.35 -25.70
C SER A 57 7.92 8.21 -26.94
N ASP A 58 9.04 7.97 -27.63
CA ASP A 58 9.37 8.60 -28.90
C ASP A 58 8.34 8.15 -29.98
N PRO A 59 7.63 9.09 -30.63
CA PRO A 59 6.59 8.75 -31.61
C PRO A 59 7.12 7.97 -32.83
N ASP A 60 8.43 7.98 -33.07
CA ASP A 60 9.05 7.28 -34.20
C ASP A 60 9.36 5.79 -33.91
N VAL A 61 9.13 5.31 -32.68
CA VAL A 61 9.41 3.92 -32.29
C VAL A 61 8.09 3.12 -32.17
N PRO A 62 7.89 2.06 -32.96
CA PRO A 62 6.57 1.48 -33.18
C PRO A 62 5.94 0.74 -31.99
N PHE A 63 6.73 0.27 -31.01
CA PHE A 63 6.23 -0.25 -29.74
C PHE A 63 7.39 -0.53 -28.77
N GLU A 64 7.55 0.30 -27.72
CA GLU A 64 8.60 0.05 -26.71
C GLU A 64 8.07 -0.78 -25.52
N SER A 65 6.88 -0.47 -24.98
CA SER A 65 6.28 -1.26 -23.89
C SER A 65 4.80 -0.94 -23.63
N LEU A 66 4.05 -1.92 -23.09
CA LEU A 66 2.70 -1.70 -22.57
C LEU A 66 2.65 -0.64 -21.46
N MET A 67 3.72 -0.51 -20.67
CA MET A 67 3.80 0.48 -19.59
C MET A 67 3.80 1.92 -20.12
N GLN A 68 4.49 2.20 -21.22
CA GLN A 68 4.45 3.53 -21.85
C GLN A 68 3.08 3.84 -22.46
N VAL A 69 2.44 2.85 -23.08
CA VAL A 69 1.07 3.01 -23.60
C VAL A 69 0.10 3.37 -22.48
N ILE A 70 0.20 2.70 -21.34
CA ILE A 70 -0.64 2.98 -20.17
C ILE A 70 -0.29 4.34 -19.56
N ALA A 71 1.00 4.70 -19.47
CA ALA A 71 1.44 5.98 -18.94
C ALA A 71 0.96 7.17 -19.78
N GLY A 72 0.97 7.03 -21.12
CA GLY A 72 0.43 8.04 -22.05
C GLY A 72 -1.09 7.98 -22.26
N SER A 73 -1.77 6.99 -21.68
CA SER A 73 -3.22 6.84 -21.82
C SER A 73 -4.01 7.82 -20.95
N HIS A 74 -5.26 8.04 -21.32
CA HIS A 74 -6.19 8.89 -20.58
C HIS A 74 -7.45 8.11 -20.22
N ILE A 75 -7.89 8.24 -18.97
CA ILE A 75 -9.17 7.72 -18.49
C ILE A 75 -10.08 8.92 -18.24
N ALA A 76 -11.21 8.96 -18.96
CA ALA A 76 -12.20 10.05 -18.87
C ALA A 76 -11.60 11.46 -19.07
N GLY A 77 -10.56 11.59 -19.90
CA GLY A 77 -9.88 12.86 -20.19
C GLY A 77 -8.79 13.25 -19.20
N PHE A 78 -8.52 12.43 -18.18
CA PHE A 78 -7.42 12.62 -17.23
C PHE A 78 -6.31 11.62 -17.49
N GLU A 79 -5.07 12.02 -17.25
CA GLU A 79 -3.90 11.15 -17.34
C GLU A 79 -4.09 9.92 -16.42
N THR A 80 -3.92 8.72 -16.97
CA THR A 80 -4.09 7.45 -16.23
C THR A 80 -3.29 7.37 -14.92
N PRO A 81 -2.01 7.84 -14.84
CA PRO A 81 -1.27 7.89 -13.59
C PRO A 81 -2.00 8.67 -12.49
N SER A 82 -2.55 9.84 -12.84
CA SER A 82 -3.28 10.72 -11.93
C SER A 82 -4.57 10.07 -11.44
N VAL A 83 -5.31 9.40 -12.32
CA VAL A 83 -6.54 8.68 -11.95
C VAL A 83 -6.25 7.54 -10.99
N LEU A 84 -5.21 6.75 -11.24
CA LEU A 84 -4.79 5.65 -10.37
C LEU A 84 -4.35 6.15 -9.00
N PHE A 85 -3.64 7.28 -8.95
CA PHE A 85 -3.23 7.92 -7.71
C PHE A 85 -4.44 8.35 -6.87
N VAL A 86 -5.44 8.99 -7.50
CA VAL A 86 -6.69 9.41 -6.86
C VAL A 86 -7.48 8.21 -6.33
N VAL A 87 -7.65 7.16 -7.14
CA VAL A 87 -8.32 5.92 -6.71
C VAL A 87 -7.60 5.29 -5.51
N GLY A 88 -6.27 5.30 -5.53
CA GLY A 88 -5.45 4.83 -4.43
C GLY A 88 -5.70 5.59 -3.12
N ILE A 89 -5.66 6.92 -3.18
CA ILE A 89 -5.93 7.79 -2.02
C ILE A 89 -7.34 7.58 -1.50
N ILE A 90 -8.36 7.62 -2.37
CA ILE A 90 -9.76 7.48 -1.95
C ILE A 90 -9.96 6.13 -1.28
N SER A 91 -9.42 5.05 -1.85
CA SER A 91 -9.55 3.71 -1.28
C SER A 91 -8.96 3.62 0.12
N LEU A 92 -7.80 4.22 0.37
CA LEU A 92 -7.21 4.24 1.72
C LEU A 92 -7.92 5.20 2.70
N LEU A 93 -8.63 6.22 2.19
CA LEU A 93 -9.40 7.15 3.03
C LEU A 93 -10.76 6.61 3.45
N VAL A 94 -11.33 5.63 2.73
CA VAL A 94 -12.66 5.09 3.05
C VAL A 94 -12.72 4.46 4.46
N PRO A 95 -11.84 3.52 4.86
CA PRO A 95 -11.88 2.94 6.20
C PRO A 95 -11.77 3.96 7.35
N PRO A 96 -10.82 4.91 7.36
CA PRO A 96 -10.76 5.91 8.43
C PRO A 96 -11.93 6.88 8.41
N ALA A 97 -12.44 7.29 7.24
CA ALA A 97 -13.62 8.14 7.14
C ALA A 97 -14.87 7.44 7.70
N CYS A 98 -15.10 6.17 7.35
CA CYS A 98 -16.19 5.38 7.89
C CYS A 98 -16.07 5.16 9.41
N SER A 99 -14.85 4.89 9.90
CA SER A 99 -14.58 4.74 11.33
C SER A 99 -14.86 6.03 12.12
N LEU A 100 -14.42 7.18 11.58
CA LEU A 100 -14.68 8.50 12.15
C LEU A 100 -16.17 8.81 12.16
N PHE A 101 -16.88 8.53 11.07
CA PHE A 101 -18.33 8.75 10.99
C PHE A 101 -19.11 7.90 12.00
N LYS A 102 -18.73 6.63 12.20
CA LYS A 102 -19.32 5.77 13.24
C LYS A 102 -19.08 6.31 14.66
N ARG A 103 -17.93 6.95 14.91
CA ARG A 103 -17.63 7.58 16.21
C ARG A 103 -18.41 8.87 16.44
N LEU A 104 -18.62 9.67 15.40
CA LEU A 104 -19.30 10.96 15.47
C LEU A 104 -20.83 10.86 15.38
N SER A 105 -21.35 9.78 14.80
CA SER A 105 -22.76 9.43 14.79
C SER A 105 -23.00 8.27 15.75
N PRO A 106 -23.06 8.53 17.07
CA PRO A 106 -23.53 7.51 18.00
C PRO A 106 -25.00 7.30 17.64
N VAL A 107 -25.28 6.19 16.94
CA VAL A 107 -26.64 5.70 16.78
C VAL A 107 -27.20 5.60 18.19
N LYS A 108 -28.12 6.51 18.54
CA LYS A 108 -28.98 6.39 19.72
C LYS A 108 -29.72 5.06 19.56
N ARG A 109 -29.24 4.02 20.23
CA ARG A 109 -30.05 2.85 20.57
C ARG A 109 -30.23 2.86 22.06
#